data_AF-A0AB35BD48-F1
#
_entry.id   AF-A0AB35BD48-F1
#
_cell.length_a   1.000
_cell.length_b   1.000
_cell.length_c   1.000
_cell.angle_alpha   90.00
_cell.angle_beta   90.00
_cell.angle_gamma   90.00
#
_symmetry.space_group_name_H-M   'P 1'
#
loop_
_entity.id
_entity.type
_entity.pdbx_description
1 polymer ?
#
loop_
_entity_poly.entity_id
_entity_poly.type
_entity_poly.pdbx_seq_one_letter_code
_entity_poly.pdbx_strand_id
1 'polypeptide(L)'
;MKRGVLVAAGVVAIGLGTVLAPTAAAEGGPGEYSRCESFRAPWDPQAWIRDGAGDKIVLSPYGASEVYCTSWHGMTGGYQVDPRGNKHRLDTPWLGPLTNKIYVWSPETF
;
A
#
# COMPACT_ATOMS: atom_id res chain seq x y z
N MET A 1 61.46 43.41 -17.58
CA MET A 1 61.46 42.28 -16.62
C MET A 1 60.16 42.31 -15.82
N LYS A 2 59.37 41.23 -15.84
CA LYS A 2 58.72 40.61 -14.65
C LYS A 2 57.84 39.45 -15.11
N ARG A 3 58.15 38.27 -14.54
CA ARG A 3 57.43 36.99 -14.63
C ARG A 3 56.22 37.01 -13.68
N GLY A 4 55.24 36.15 -13.90
CA GLY A 4 54.18 35.82 -12.92
C GLY A 4 53.03 35.08 -13.59
N VAL A 5 53.19 33.79 -13.91
CA VAL A 5 52.80 32.62 -13.09
C VAL A 5 51.27 32.46 -13.00
N LEU A 6 50.77 31.52 -13.79
CA LEU A 6 49.46 30.88 -13.67
C LEU A 6 49.44 29.99 -12.42
N VAL A 7 48.41 30.11 -11.59
CA VAL A 7 48.01 29.02 -10.67
C VAL A 7 46.49 28.94 -10.66
N ALA A 8 45.98 27.83 -11.17
CA ALA A 8 44.63 27.35 -10.96
C ALA A 8 44.65 26.33 -9.81
N ALA A 9 43.65 26.36 -8.93
CA ALA A 9 43.20 25.18 -8.18
C ALA A 9 41.84 25.48 -7.54
N GLY A 10 40.85 24.64 -7.85
CA GLY A 10 39.46 24.76 -7.42
C GLY A 10 39.26 24.48 -5.94
N VAL A 11 38.29 25.17 -5.37
CA VAL A 11 37.80 24.94 -4.00
C VAL A 11 36.59 24.01 -4.09
N VAL A 12 36.70 22.81 -3.56
CA VAL A 12 35.57 21.88 -3.40
C VAL A 12 34.98 22.11 -2.02
N ALA A 13 33.81 22.76 -1.96
CA ALA A 13 33.09 22.97 -0.71
C ALA A 13 32.32 21.70 -0.33
N ILE A 14 32.71 21.05 0.75
CA ILE A 14 31.96 19.92 1.33
C ILE A 14 31.00 20.50 2.37
N GLY A 15 29.75 20.69 1.98
CA GLY A 15 28.67 21.06 2.91
C GLY A 15 28.18 19.81 3.64
N LEU A 16 28.52 19.69 4.93
CA LEU A 16 27.92 18.70 5.83
C LEU A 16 26.56 19.23 6.32
N GLY A 17 25.53 19.02 5.51
CA GLY A 17 24.15 19.17 5.97
C GLY A 17 23.75 17.94 6.77
N THR A 18 23.71 18.04 8.10
CA THR A 18 23.03 17.02 8.92
C THR A 18 21.53 17.21 8.76
N VAL A 19 20.95 16.49 7.79
CA VAL A 19 19.50 16.32 7.73
C VAL A 19 19.13 15.45 8.92
N LEU A 20 18.49 16.03 9.94
CA LEU A 20 17.75 15.27 10.94
C LEU A 20 16.61 14.59 10.18
N ALA A 21 16.86 13.35 9.75
CA ALA A 21 15.80 12.51 9.21
C ALA A 21 14.75 12.33 10.33
N PRO A 22 13.45 12.45 10.02
CA PRO A 22 12.43 12.07 10.98
C PRO A 22 12.71 10.64 11.42
N THR A 23 12.77 10.41 12.73
CA THR A 23 12.76 9.04 13.26
C THR A 23 11.40 8.46 12.91
N ALA A 24 11.31 7.74 11.79
CA ALA A 24 10.18 6.88 11.53
C ALA A 24 10.19 5.82 12.63
N ALA A 25 9.32 5.99 13.63
CA ALA A 25 9.00 4.92 14.54
C ALA A 25 8.44 3.78 13.68
N ALA A 26 9.16 2.67 13.61
CA ALA A 26 8.60 1.43 13.11
C ALA A 26 7.58 0.96 14.15
N GLU A 27 6.35 1.48 14.07
CA GLU A 27 5.22 0.77 14.63
C GLU A 27 5.18 -0.56 13.89
N GLY A 28 5.33 -1.67 14.62
CA GLY A 28 5.17 -3.02 14.10
C GLY A 28 3.73 -3.21 13.65
N GLY A 29 3.42 -2.65 12.49
CA GLY A 29 2.14 -2.72 11.81
C GLY A 29 2.05 -3.97 10.96
N PRO A 30 0.89 -4.20 10.34
CA PRO A 30 0.73 -5.32 9.44
C PRO A 30 1.76 -5.17 8.31
N GLY A 31 2.40 -6.27 7.90
CA GLY A 31 3.52 -6.26 6.95
C GLY A 31 3.21 -5.52 5.63
N GLU A 32 4.22 -5.33 4.80
CA GLU A 32 4.11 -4.60 3.53
C GLU A 32 2.87 -5.03 2.71
N TYR A 33 2.05 -4.07 2.32
CA TYR A 33 0.84 -4.31 1.53
C TYR A 33 1.26 -4.77 0.12
N SER A 34 1.06 -6.05 -0.17
CA SER A 34 1.28 -6.61 -1.50
C SER A 34 -0.01 -6.64 -2.30
N ARG A 35 0.10 -6.66 -3.64
CA ARG A 35 -1.05 -6.88 -4.49
C ARG A 35 -1.67 -8.24 -4.18
N CYS A 36 -2.99 -8.30 -4.02
CA CYS A 36 -3.66 -9.51 -3.57
C CYS A 36 -4.41 -10.21 -4.70
N GLU A 37 -4.04 -11.47 -4.95
CA GLU A 37 -4.65 -12.32 -5.97
C GLU A 37 -5.93 -13.02 -5.48
N SER A 38 -6.15 -13.05 -4.17
CA SER A 38 -7.29 -13.73 -3.55
C SER A 38 -8.59 -12.94 -3.60
N PHE A 39 -8.58 -11.68 -4.05
CA PHE A 39 -9.79 -10.86 -4.10
C PHE A 39 -10.56 -11.09 -5.39
N ARG A 40 -11.87 -11.28 -5.25
CA ARG A 40 -12.81 -11.48 -6.35
C ARG A 40 -13.97 -10.51 -6.24
N ALA A 41 -14.53 -10.17 -7.39
CA ALA A 41 -15.75 -9.38 -7.45
C ALA A 41 -16.97 -10.26 -7.11
N PRO A 42 -18.07 -9.69 -6.61
CA PRO A 42 -19.24 -10.47 -6.18
C PRO A 42 -19.94 -11.21 -7.32
N TRP A 43 -19.74 -10.78 -8.57
CA TRP A 43 -20.29 -11.43 -9.77
C TRP A 43 -19.41 -12.57 -10.31
N ASP A 44 -18.21 -12.78 -9.76
CA ASP A 44 -17.40 -13.96 -10.09
C ASP A 44 -18.01 -15.19 -9.39
N PRO A 45 -18.49 -16.21 -10.13
CA PRO A 45 -19.05 -17.41 -9.54
C PRO A 45 -18.11 -18.13 -8.57
N GLN A 46 -16.79 -18.04 -8.79
CA GLN A 46 -15.78 -18.65 -7.92
C GLN A 46 -15.71 -17.98 -6.55
N ALA A 47 -16.16 -16.72 -6.42
CA ALA A 47 -16.10 -15.96 -5.18
C ALA A 47 -16.92 -16.59 -4.03
N TRP A 48 -17.95 -17.37 -4.37
CA TRP A 48 -18.91 -17.95 -3.44
C TRP A 48 -18.71 -19.45 -3.18
N ILE A 49 -17.75 -20.10 -3.84
CA ILE A 49 -17.49 -21.53 -3.66
C ILE A 49 -16.82 -21.76 -2.30
N ARG A 50 -17.41 -22.65 -1.50
CA ARG A 50 -17.07 -22.86 -0.08
C ARG A 50 -15.65 -23.39 0.14
N ASP A 51 -15.11 -24.11 -0.82
CA ASP A 51 -13.76 -24.69 -0.76
C ASP A 51 -12.66 -23.65 -1.07
N GLY A 52 -13.05 -22.48 -1.62
CA GLY A 52 -12.20 -21.31 -1.80
C GLY A 52 -12.08 -20.46 -0.54
N ALA A 53 -11.86 -21.06 0.63
CA ALA A 53 -11.75 -20.35 1.91
C ALA A 53 -10.67 -19.24 1.91
N GLY A 54 -9.73 -19.27 0.95
CA GLY A 54 -8.75 -18.20 0.72
C GLY A 54 -9.28 -16.98 -0.03
N ASP A 55 -10.33 -17.14 -0.85
CA ASP A 55 -10.82 -16.07 -1.71
C ASP A 55 -11.72 -15.12 -0.94
N LYS A 56 -11.47 -13.82 -1.08
CA LYS A 56 -12.19 -12.71 -0.44
C LYS A 56 -13.02 -11.99 -1.48
N ILE A 57 -14.18 -11.49 -1.07
CA ILE A 57 -15.10 -10.76 -1.92
C ILE A 57 -14.92 -9.28 -1.63
N VAL A 58 -14.64 -8.48 -2.66
CA VAL A 58 -14.63 -7.02 -2.55
C VAL A 58 -15.86 -6.42 -3.22
N LEU A 59 -16.64 -5.68 -2.45
CA LEU A 59 -17.76 -4.87 -2.92
C LEU A 59 -17.22 -3.49 -3.25
N SER A 60 -16.87 -3.28 -4.52
CA SER A 60 -16.26 -2.05 -5.03
C SER A 60 -16.84 -1.66 -6.39
N PRO A 61 -16.96 -0.34 -6.68
CA PRO A 61 -17.30 0.14 -8.03
C PRO A 61 -16.25 -0.23 -9.09
N TYR A 62 -15.04 -0.61 -8.69
CA TYR A 62 -13.93 -0.95 -9.59
C TYR A 62 -13.70 -2.47 -9.72
N GLY A 63 -14.58 -3.30 -9.12
CA GLY A 63 -14.37 -4.74 -9.06
C GLY A 63 -13.19 -5.11 -8.15
N ALA A 64 -12.41 -6.12 -8.53
CA ALA A 64 -11.32 -6.66 -7.72
C ALA A 64 -9.90 -6.34 -8.22
N SER A 65 -9.77 -5.43 -9.19
CA SER A 65 -8.47 -4.95 -9.66
C SER A 65 -7.80 -4.06 -8.62
N GLU A 66 -6.47 -3.97 -8.67
CA GLU A 66 -5.67 -3.05 -7.84
C GLU A 66 -5.97 -3.11 -6.32
N VAL A 67 -6.29 -4.30 -5.81
CA VAL A 67 -6.42 -4.54 -4.38
C VAL A 67 -5.06 -4.88 -3.79
N TYR A 68 -4.68 -4.15 -2.74
CA TYR A 68 -3.48 -4.38 -1.97
C TYR A 68 -3.90 -4.76 -0.56
N CYS A 69 -3.29 -5.80 -0.03
CA CYS A 69 -3.65 -6.30 1.29
C CYS A 69 -2.46 -6.81 2.06
N THR A 70 -2.67 -6.91 3.36
CA THR A 70 -1.73 -7.42 4.33
C THR A 70 -2.50 -8.31 5.29
N SER A 71 -1.82 -9.31 5.87
CA SER A 71 -2.42 -10.24 6.81
C SER A 71 -1.65 -10.23 8.10
N TRP A 72 -2.36 -10.07 9.22
CA TRP A 72 -1.81 -10.15 10.56
C TRP A 72 -2.75 -10.94 11.46
N HIS A 73 -2.26 -12.05 12.03
CA HIS A 73 -3.04 -12.97 12.86
C HIS A 73 -4.40 -13.39 12.28
N GLY A 74 -4.48 -13.62 10.97
CA GLY A 74 -5.71 -14.03 10.29
C GLY A 74 -6.69 -12.89 10.00
N MET A 75 -6.40 -11.66 10.44
CA MET A 75 -7.10 -10.46 10.00
C MET A 75 -6.42 -9.92 8.75
N THR A 76 -7.20 -9.65 7.70
CA THR A 76 -6.68 -8.99 6.51
C THR A 76 -7.08 -7.53 6.53
N GLY A 77 -6.10 -6.64 6.44
CA GLY A 77 -6.33 -5.24 6.10
C GLY A 77 -6.11 -5.05 4.61
N GLY A 78 -6.85 -4.13 3.98
CA GLY A 78 -6.71 -3.88 2.55
C GLY A 78 -7.08 -2.47 2.15
N TYR A 79 -6.56 -2.05 1.00
CA TYR A 79 -7.02 -0.89 0.26
C TYR A 79 -7.11 -1.23 -1.22
N GLN A 80 -7.87 -0.44 -1.96
CA GLN A 80 -7.95 -0.51 -3.41
C GLN A 80 -7.53 0.82 -4.03
N VAL A 81 -6.80 0.75 -5.15
CA VAL A 81 -6.42 1.94 -5.91
C VAL A 81 -7.44 2.19 -7.02
N ASP A 82 -7.98 3.40 -7.07
CA ASP A 82 -8.90 3.79 -8.14
C ASP A 82 -8.16 4.09 -9.47
N PRO A 83 -8.86 4.26 -10.60
CA PRO A 83 -8.22 4.58 -11.87
C PRO A 83 -7.44 5.91 -11.91
N ARG A 84 -7.61 6.77 -10.91
CA ARG A 84 -6.88 8.05 -10.76
C ARG A 84 -5.67 7.93 -9.83
N GLY A 85 -5.44 6.75 -9.24
CA GLY A 85 -4.33 6.48 -8.34
C GLY A 85 -4.63 6.73 -6.86
N ASN A 86 -5.87 7.07 -6.47
CA ASN A 86 -6.19 7.30 -5.06
C ASN A 86 -6.42 5.97 -4.34
N LYS A 87 -5.96 5.89 -3.08
CA LYS A 87 -6.13 4.70 -2.23
C LYS A 87 -7.39 4.83 -1.39
N HIS A 88 -8.20 3.79 -1.43
CA HIS A 88 -9.48 3.71 -0.72
C HIS A 88 -9.46 2.51 0.22
N ARG A 89 -9.87 2.70 1.47
CA ARG A 89 -9.86 1.63 2.46
C ARG A 89 -10.88 0.55 2.10
N LEU A 90 -10.54 -0.71 2.40
CA LEU A 90 -11.48 -1.82 2.38
C LEU A 90 -11.89 -2.18 3.79
N ASP A 91 -13.15 -1.92 4.13
CA ASP A 91 -13.71 -2.16 5.45
C ASP A 91 -14.29 -3.57 5.58
N THR A 92 -14.19 -4.13 6.78
CA THR A 92 -14.67 -5.46 7.13
C THR A 92 -15.93 -5.35 8.00
N PRO A 93 -17.14 -5.39 7.41
CA PRO A 93 -18.36 -5.33 8.19
C PRO A 93 -18.53 -6.60 9.04
N TRP A 94 -19.13 -6.43 10.22
CA TRP A 94 -19.48 -7.56 11.08
C TRP A 94 -20.70 -8.31 10.52
N LEU A 95 -20.44 -9.44 9.84
CA LEU A 95 -21.43 -10.25 9.12
C LEU A 95 -21.44 -11.71 9.61
N GLY A 96 -21.06 -11.95 10.87
CA GLY A 96 -20.97 -13.29 11.44
C GLY A 96 -19.96 -14.16 10.67
N PRO A 97 -20.35 -15.34 10.13
CA PRO A 97 -19.43 -16.22 9.40
C PRO A 97 -18.73 -15.58 8.18
N LEU A 98 -19.27 -14.47 7.65
CA LEU A 98 -18.74 -13.79 6.47
C LEU A 98 -17.81 -12.60 6.79
N THR A 99 -17.57 -12.28 8.07
CA THR A 99 -16.83 -11.09 8.50
C THR A 99 -15.44 -10.97 7.87
N ASN A 100 -14.75 -12.09 7.63
CA ASN A 100 -13.42 -12.10 6.99
C ASN A 100 -13.45 -12.49 5.51
N LYS A 101 -14.65 -12.68 4.95
CA LYS A 101 -14.90 -13.04 3.55
C LYS A 101 -15.27 -11.81 2.72
N ILE A 102 -16.04 -10.87 3.27
CA ILE A 102 -16.56 -9.70 2.55
C ILE A 102 -15.84 -8.43 3.00
N TYR A 103 -15.39 -7.66 2.03
CA TYR A 103 -14.74 -6.36 2.18
C TYR A 103 -15.50 -5.32 1.39
N VAL A 104 -15.72 -4.15 1.98
CA VAL A 104 -16.52 -3.08 1.39
C VAL A 104 -15.62 -1.90 1.11
N TRP A 105 -15.65 -1.39 -0.12
CA TRP A 105 -14.92 -0.20 -0.49
C TRP A 105 -15.50 1.04 0.22
N SER A 106 -14.62 1.83 0.83
CA SER A 106 -14.95 3.14 1.39
C SER A 106 -14.59 4.26 0.40
N PRO A 107 -15.44 5.29 0.23
CA PRO A 107 -15.13 6.42 -0.64
C PRO A 107 -14.03 7.36 -0.12
N GLU A 108 -13.60 7.16 1.13
CA GLU A 108 -12.58 8.00 1.75
C GLU A 108 -11.17 7.61 1.29
N THR A 109 -10.38 8.62 0.92
CA THR A 109 -8.99 8.46 0.46
C THR A 109 -7.97 8.75 1.56
N PHE A 110 -6.81 8.10 1.49
CA PHE A 110 -5.67 8.36 2.38
C PHE A 110 -4.31 8.24 1.67
#